data_AF-A0A8J4QG86-F1
#
_entry.id   AF-A0A8J4QG86-F1
#
_cell.length_a   1.000
_cell.length_b   1.000
_cell.length_c   1.000
_cell.angle_alpha   90.00
_cell.angle_beta   90.00
_cell.angle_gamma   90.00
#
_symmetry.space_group_name_H-M   'P 1'
#
loop_
_entity.id
_entity.type
_entity.pdbx_description
1 polymer ?
#
loop_
_entity_poly.entity_id
_entity_poly.type
_entity_poly.pdbx_seq_one_letter_code
_entity_poly.pdbx_strand_id
1 'polypeptide(L)'
;MKLLELAIAFFLFLASHLMLTGCVAAYQVTLYLHNKCPFPIWPATAPNTGYPVIADGGFYLPSGQTHCIYAPLTWSGRIWARTGCKFNSNWKPACETGDCNGRLACNGLIGKAPVTLVQIALQENQSKSSFIDVSLVDGYNIPVSVTIRQRPEQCTIRGCLQSVNDVCPQELRVSNKKGKVVACKSACLAFDNDIFCCRNAYGTPEKCQPSVYSKIFKDACPCYYSYAFDTPPPLVNCASEEYAITFCPSGWGDAYISI
;
A
#
# COMPACT_ATOMS: atom_id res chain seq x y z
N MET A 1 -31.98 -16.97 55.45
CA MET A 1 -32.35 -16.73 54.04
C MET A 1 -31.79 -15.42 53.50
N LYS A 2 -32.12 -14.24 54.06
CA LYS A 2 -31.69 -12.94 53.50
C LYS A 2 -30.16 -12.72 53.37
N LEU A 3 -29.36 -13.25 54.30
CA LEU A 3 -27.89 -13.09 54.26
C LEU A 3 -27.22 -13.92 53.16
N LEU A 4 -27.79 -15.09 52.85
CA LEU A 4 -27.28 -16.00 51.83
C LEU A 4 -27.57 -15.45 50.42
N GLU A 5 -28.75 -14.86 50.23
CA GLU A 5 -29.12 -14.22 48.97
C GLU A 5 -28.27 -12.97 48.67
N LEU A 6 -27.96 -12.16 49.69
CA LEU A 6 -27.04 -11.02 49.54
C LEU A 6 -25.63 -11.47 49.13
N ALA A 7 -25.13 -12.56 49.72
CA ALA A 7 -23.81 -13.10 49.40
C ALA A 7 -23.77 -13.63 47.96
N ILE A 8 -24.81 -14.33 47.51
CA ILE A 8 -24.91 -14.84 46.13
C ILE A 8 -24.97 -13.67 45.13
N ALA A 9 -25.77 -12.63 45.41
CA ALA A 9 -25.86 -11.44 44.55
C ALA A 9 -24.52 -10.70 44.42
N PHE A 10 -23.77 -10.58 45.52
CA PHE A 10 -22.44 -9.96 45.53
C PHE A 10 -21.41 -10.78 44.74
N PHE A 11 -21.43 -12.12 44.88
CA PHE A 11 -20.56 -13.00 44.10
C PHE A 11 -20.87 -12.96 42.60
N LEU A 12 -22.15 -12.92 42.22
CA LEU A 12 -22.55 -12.78 40.81
C LEU A 12 -22.14 -11.42 40.24
N PHE A 13 -22.23 -10.34 41.04
CA PHE A 13 -21.77 -9.00 40.65
C PHE A 13 -20.25 -8.96 40.42
N LEU A 14 -19.45 -9.54 41.34
CA LEU A 14 -18.00 -9.65 41.18
C LEU A 14 -17.59 -10.52 40.00
N ALA A 15 -18.27 -11.66 39.77
CA ALA A 15 -18.02 -12.52 38.62
C ALA A 15 -18.34 -11.81 37.29
N SER A 16 -19.39 -10.96 37.25
CA SER A 16 -19.74 -10.17 36.07
C SER A 16 -18.69 -9.09 35.74
N HIS A 17 -18.04 -8.51 36.75
CA HIS A 17 -16.93 -7.56 36.55
C HIS A 17 -15.63 -8.25 36.13
N LEU A 18 -15.37 -9.48 36.61
CA LEU A 18 -14.17 -10.23 36.24
C LEU A 18 -14.21 -10.71 34.76
N MET A 19 -15.40 -10.95 34.22
CA MET A 19 -15.61 -11.28 32.80
C MET A 19 -15.49 -10.07 31.86
N LEU A 20 -15.47 -8.84 32.38
CA LEU A 20 -15.32 -7.60 31.59
C LEU A 20 -13.86 -7.15 31.42
N THR A 21 -12.92 -7.76 32.15
CA THR A 21 -11.48 -7.47 32.09
C THR A 21 -10.68 -8.56 31.39
N GLY A 22 -11.28 -9.21 30.39
CA GLY A 22 -10.52 -9.99 29.41
C GLY A 22 -9.89 -9.03 28.39
N CYS A 23 -8.71 -8.48 28.69
CA CYS A 23 -7.92 -7.80 27.67
C CYS A 23 -7.38 -8.90 26.73
N VAL A 24 -8.15 -9.26 25.70
CA VAL A 24 -7.60 -10.04 24.59
C VAL A 24 -6.52 -9.16 23.99
N ALA A 25 -5.25 -9.48 24.24
CA ALA A 25 -4.15 -8.91 23.49
C ALA A 25 -4.38 -9.33 22.03
N ALA A 26 -5.03 -8.47 21.26
CA ALA A 26 -5.17 -8.67 19.84
C ALA A 26 -3.76 -8.63 19.27
N TYR A 27 -3.21 -9.79 18.92
CA TYR A 27 -1.96 -9.86 18.18
C TYR A 27 -2.15 -9.07 16.88
N GLN A 28 -1.26 -8.12 16.64
CA GLN A 28 -1.31 -7.18 15.53
C GLN A 28 0.01 -7.21 14.77
N VAL A 29 -0.06 -6.99 13.46
CA VAL A 29 1.12 -6.73 12.65
C VAL A 29 1.41 -5.24 12.66
N THR A 30 2.66 -4.89 12.92
CA THR A 30 3.13 -3.50 12.90
C THR A 30 3.67 -3.14 11.52
N LEU A 31 3.11 -2.09 10.93
CA LEU A 31 3.57 -1.54 9.66
C LEU A 31 4.24 -0.19 9.93
N TYR A 32 5.54 -0.13 9.71
CA TYR A 32 6.34 1.08 9.83
C TYR A 32 6.35 1.81 8.48
N LEU A 33 5.69 2.96 8.40
CA LEU A 33 5.65 3.79 7.19
C LEU A 33 6.69 4.90 7.32
N HIS A 34 7.72 4.84 6.48
CA HIS A 34 8.81 5.80 6.43
C HIS A 34 8.63 6.73 5.22
N ASN A 35 8.70 8.04 5.44
CA ASN A 35 8.78 9.01 4.35
C ASN A 35 10.23 9.49 4.21
N LYS A 36 10.93 9.01 3.18
CA LYS A 36 12.25 9.52 2.79
C LYS A 36 12.17 10.49 1.60
N CYS A 37 10.98 10.84 1.14
CA CYS A 37 10.81 11.83 0.09
C CYS A 37 11.21 13.21 0.63
N PRO A 38 11.77 14.12 -0.21
CA PRO A 38 12.16 15.47 0.21
C PRO A 38 10.95 16.41 0.41
N PHE A 39 9.75 15.84 0.54
CA PHE A 39 8.48 16.54 0.70
C PHE A 39 7.54 15.69 1.57
N PRO A 40 6.54 16.31 2.22
CA PRO A 40 5.53 15.56 2.93
C PRO A 40 4.67 14.72 1.99
N ILE A 41 4.23 13.58 2.49
CA ILE A 41 3.27 12.71 1.82
C ILE A 41 2.06 12.48 2.74
N TRP A 42 0.99 11.94 2.15
CA TRP A 42 -0.18 11.53 2.90
C TRP A 42 -0.47 10.07 2.61
N PRO A 43 0.11 9.13 3.38
CA PRO A 43 -0.20 7.72 3.22
C PRO A 43 -1.69 7.48 3.41
N ALA A 44 -2.20 6.47 2.73
CA ALA A 44 -3.59 6.06 2.76
C ALA A 44 -3.69 4.55 2.66
N THR A 45 -4.76 4.02 3.24
CA THR A 45 -5.03 2.58 3.29
C THR A 45 -6.46 2.30 2.86
N ALA A 46 -6.64 1.19 2.16
CA ALA A 46 -7.96 0.68 1.76
C ALA A 46 -7.98 -0.84 1.97
N PRO A 47 -8.88 -1.37 2.81
CA PRO A 47 -9.02 -2.81 2.98
C PRO A 47 -9.66 -3.43 1.75
N ASN A 48 -9.36 -4.71 1.51
CA ASN A 48 -10.20 -5.53 0.64
C ASN A 48 -11.55 -5.80 1.31
N THR A 49 -12.55 -6.22 0.52
CA THR A 49 -13.89 -6.53 1.04
C THR A 49 -13.81 -7.53 2.19
N GLY A 50 -14.47 -7.22 3.30
CA GLY A 50 -14.50 -8.07 4.50
C GLY A 50 -13.40 -7.77 5.54
N TYR A 51 -12.48 -6.85 5.27
CA TYR A 51 -11.43 -6.45 6.21
C TYR A 51 -11.67 -5.06 6.82
N PRO A 52 -11.20 -4.80 8.06
CA PRO A 52 -11.40 -3.51 8.70
C PRO A 52 -10.51 -2.41 8.10
N VAL A 53 -10.97 -1.15 8.20
CA VAL A 53 -10.15 0.03 7.92
C VAL A 53 -9.08 0.16 9.00
N ILE A 54 -7.83 0.40 8.60
CA ILE A 54 -6.70 0.66 9.50
C ILE A 54 -6.23 2.12 9.36
N ALA A 55 -5.73 2.72 10.44
CA ALA A 55 -5.21 4.10 10.44
C ALA A 55 -6.19 5.14 9.84
N ASP A 56 -7.49 4.98 10.09
CA ASP A 56 -8.59 5.80 9.58
C ASP A 56 -8.62 5.95 8.03
N GLY A 57 -7.89 5.09 7.32
CA GLY A 57 -7.71 5.16 5.88
C GLY A 57 -6.68 6.19 5.41
N GLY A 58 -6.08 7.01 6.27
CA GLY A 58 -5.00 7.91 5.85
C GLY A 58 -4.63 9.02 6.82
N PHE A 59 -3.38 9.47 6.71
CA PHE A 59 -2.78 10.42 7.64
C PHE A 59 -1.70 11.28 6.95
N TYR A 60 -1.20 12.30 7.64
CA TYR A 60 -0.08 13.15 7.19
C TYR A 60 1.26 12.58 7.67
N LEU A 61 2.25 12.53 6.78
CA LEU A 61 3.59 12.06 7.11
C LEU A 61 4.67 13.04 6.60
N PRO A 62 5.31 13.82 7.50
CA PRO A 62 6.36 14.75 7.11
C PRO A 62 7.58 14.06 6.49
N SER A 63 8.38 14.82 5.73
CA SER A 63 9.68 14.37 5.20
C SER A 63 10.61 13.91 6.34
N GLY A 64 11.26 12.77 6.15
CA GLY A 64 12.21 12.17 7.11
C GLY A 64 11.56 11.48 8.31
N GLN A 65 10.22 11.48 8.42
CA GLN A 65 9.51 10.93 9.56
C GLN A 65 9.02 9.50 9.33
N THR A 66 8.75 8.82 10.44
CA THR A 66 8.18 7.48 10.48
C THR A 66 6.85 7.51 11.24
N HIS A 67 5.88 6.74 10.79
CA HIS A 67 4.62 6.52 11.51
C HIS A 67 4.30 5.03 11.54
N CYS A 68 3.90 4.54 12.71
CA CYS A 68 3.53 3.14 12.88
C CYS A 68 2.01 3.01 12.77
N ILE A 69 1.54 2.02 12.01
CA ILE A 69 0.13 1.63 11.98
C ILE A 69 0.01 0.14 12.29
N TYR A 70 -1.15 -0.26 12.79
CA TYR A 70 -1.43 -1.63 13.21
C TYR A 70 -2.47 -2.28 12.32
N ALA A 71 -2.24 -3.53 11.95
CA ALA A 71 -3.16 -4.33 11.16
C ALA A 71 -3.50 -5.66 11.87
N PRO A 72 -4.73 -6.18 11.72
CA PRO A 72 -5.04 -7.55 12.11
C PRO A 72 -4.10 -8.58 11.46
N LEU A 73 -3.87 -9.71 12.12
CA LEU A 73 -2.97 -10.77 11.63
C LEU A 73 -3.31 -11.34 10.24
N THR A 74 -4.57 -11.26 9.84
CA THR A 74 -5.06 -11.76 8.55
C THR A 74 -5.44 -10.63 7.59
N TRP A 75 -5.07 -9.39 7.89
CA TRP A 75 -5.51 -8.23 7.12
C TRP A 75 -5.07 -8.31 5.66
N SER A 76 -6.00 -7.98 4.76
CA SER A 76 -5.72 -7.82 3.35
C SER A 76 -6.20 -6.47 2.85
N GLY A 77 -5.35 -5.78 2.10
CA GLY A 77 -5.65 -4.45 1.59
C GLY A 77 -4.49 -3.84 0.84
N ARG A 78 -4.58 -2.53 0.66
CA ARG A 78 -3.65 -1.73 -0.15
C ARG A 78 -3.22 -0.50 0.61
N ILE A 79 -1.99 -0.09 0.36
CA ILE A 79 -1.36 1.10 0.95
C ILE A 79 -0.74 1.91 -0.19
N TRP A 80 -0.97 3.22 -0.20
CA TRP A 80 -0.35 4.14 -1.17
C TRP A 80 -0.02 5.47 -0.51
N ALA A 81 0.75 6.30 -1.21
CA ALA A 81 1.06 7.66 -0.77
C ALA A 81 0.46 8.68 -1.72
N ARG A 82 -0.22 9.68 -1.16
CA ARG A 82 -0.73 10.84 -1.89
C ARG A 82 0.29 11.97 -1.84
N THR A 83 0.33 12.79 -2.89
CA THR A 83 1.29 13.90 -3.02
C THR A 83 0.58 15.20 -3.38
N GLY A 84 1.22 16.33 -3.03
CA GLY A 84 0.71 17.67 -3.35
C GLY A 84 -0.63 18.03 -2.71
N CYS A 85 -0.94 17.51 -1.51
CA CYS A 85 -2.25 17.66 -0.89
C CYS A 85 -2.48 19.01 -0.19
N LYS A 86 -3.71 19.54 -0.30
CA LYS A 86 -4.21 20.72 0.40
C LYS A 86 -5.67 20.55 0.85
N PHE A 87 -5.88 19.98 2.04
CA PHE A 87 -7.21 19.64 2.57
C PHE A 87 -8.00 20.82 3.13
N ASN A 88 -7.36 21.94 3.46
CA ASN A 88 -8.00 23.14 4.01
C ASN A 88 -8.62 24.04 2.93
N SER A 89 -8.62 23.60 1.67
CA SER A 89 -9.15 24.36 0.54
C SER A 89 -10.40 23.68 0.01
N ASN A 90 -11.36 24.43 -0.54
CA ASN A 90 -12.54 23.88 -1.23
C ASN A 90 -12.17 23.14 -2.55
N TRP A 91 -10.90 22.75 -2.73
CA TRP A 91 -10.39 22.14 -3.94
C TRP A 91 -10.73 20.65 -3.95
N LYS A 92 -11.33 20.21 -5.06
CA LYS A 92 -11.50 18.81 -5.40
C LYS A 92 -10.85 18.57 -6.77
N PRO A 93 -9.87 17.65 -6.89
CA PRO A 93 -9.27 16.85 -5.82
C PRO A 93 -8.45 17.69 -4.84
N ALA A 94 -8.22 17.18 -3.62
CA ALA A 94 -7.37 17.84 -2.62
C ALA A 94 -5.88 17.53 -2.85
N CYS A 95 -5.57 16.38 -3.46
CA CYS A 95 -4.20 15.95 -3.79
C CYS A 95 -3.93 15.95 -5.31
N GLU A 96 -2.67 16.17 -5.70
CA GLU A 96 -2.23 16.06 -7.10
C GLU A 96 -2.25 14.60 -7.58
N THR A 97 -1.91 13.66 -6.70
CA THR A 97 -1.92 12.21 -7.00
C THR A 97 -2.57 11.40 -5.88
N GLY A 98 -3.32 10.35 -6.22
CA GLY A 98 -3.85 9.38 -5.25
C GLY A 98 -4.99 9.87 -4.36
N ASP A 99 -5.60 11.00 -4.68
CA ASP A 99 -6.69 11.60 -3.92
C ASP A 99 -7.84 10.60 -3.66
N CYS A 100 -8.39 10.61 -2.45
CA CYS A 100 -9.51 9.75 -2.04
C CYS A 100 -10.75 10.60 -1.71
N ASN A 101 -11.31 11.24 -2.74
CA ASN A 101 -12.46 12.16 -2.65
C ASN A 101 -12.22 13.40 -1.79
N GLY A 102 -11.00 13.93 -1.81
CA GLY A 102 -10.60 15.14 -1.09
C GLY A 102 -10.51 14.98 0.43
N ARG A 103 -10.48 13.75 0.95
CA ARG A 103 -10.47 13.47 2.39
C ARG A 103 -9.06 13.20 2.89
N LEU A 104 -8.71 13.72 4.07
CA LEU A 104 -7.45 13.35 4.75
C LEU A 104 -7.51 11.88 5.19
N ALA A 105 -8.53 11.53 5.97
CA ALA A 105 -8.88 10.16 6.31
C ALA A 105 -9.72 9.56 5.17
N CYS A 106 -9.14 8.66 4.38
CA CYS A 106 -9.86 8.05 3.26
C CYS A 106 -11.00 7.14 3.72
N ASN A 107 -10.96 6.66 4.98
CA ASN A 107 -11.95 5.76 5.56
C ASN A 107 -12.27 4.55 4.66
N GLY A 108 -11.22 3.90 4.14
CA GLY A 108 -11.33 2.74 3.26
C GLY A 108 -11.62 3.03 1.79
N LEU A 109 -11.83 4.29 1.39
CA LEU A 109 -11.96 4.65 -0.03
C LEU A 109 -10.65 4.44 -0.77
N ILE A 110 -10.74 3.80 -1.95
CA ILE A 110 -9.60 3.60 -2.84
C ILE A 110 -9.21 4.94 -3.48
N GLY A 111 -7.91 5.25 -3.48
CA GLY A 111 -7.37 6.45 -4.09
C GLY A 111 -7.49 6.47 -5.61
N LYS A 112 -7.60 7.66 -6.19
CA LYS A 112 -7.67 7.85 -7.64
C LYS A 112 -6.32 7.59 -8.29
N ALA A 113 -6.28 6.64 -9.22
CA ALA A 113 -5.13 6.35 -10.06
C ALA A 113 -4.76 7.55 -10.98
N PRO A 114 -3.49 7.70 -11.41
CA PRO A 114 -2.38 6.77 -11.18
C PRO A 114 -1.72 6.84 -9.80
N VAL A 115 -1.43 5.66 -9.23
CA VAL A 115 -0.74 5.49 -7.93
C VAL A 115 0.07 4.20 -7.88
N THR A 116 1.27 4.28 -7.30
CA THR A 116 2.01 3.08 -6.90
C THR A 116 1.32 2.44 -5.68
N LEU A 117 0.99 1.16 -5.77
CA LEU A 117 0.29 0.43 -4.69
C LEU A 117 1.23 -0.56 -4.02
N VAL A 118 1.25 -0.57 -2.69
CA VAL A 118 1.71 -1.72 -1.90
C VAL A 118 0.49 -2.56 -1.59
N GLN A 119 0.48 -3.83 -2.00
CA GLN A 119 -0.62 -4.76 -1.74
C GLN A 119 -0.16 -5.79 -0.73
N ILE A 120 -1.02 -6.06 0.25
CA ILE A 120 -0.70 -6.94 1.39
C ILE A 120 -1.86 -7.92 1.59
N ALA A 121 -1.53 -9.20 1.79
CA ALA A 121 -2.41 -10.20 2.34
C ALA A 121 -1.66 -10.98 3.44
N LEU A 122 -1.90 -10.58 4.69
CA LEU A 122 -1.28 -11.18 5.86
C LEU A 122 -1.91 -12.54 6.18
N GLN A 123 -1.12 -13.41 6.80
CA GLN A 123 -1.55 -14.73 7.27
C GLN A 123 -1.23 -14.87 8.75
N GLU A 124 -2.16 -15.49 9.50
CA GLU A 124 -2.09 -15.61 10.96
C GLU A 124 -0.93 -16.47 11.45
N ASN A 125 -0.55 -17.48 10.68
CA ASN A 125 0.44 -18.47 11.08
C ASN A 125 1.75 -18.24 10.33
N GLN A 126 2.88 -18.18 11.03
CA GLN A 126 4.21 -18.09 10.43
C GLN A 126 4.54 -19.27 9.49
N SER A 127 3.80 -20.39 9.57
CA SER A 127 3.87 -21.52 8.63
C SER A 127 3.13 -21.29 7.29
N LYS A 128 2.30 -20.24 7.19
CA LYS A 128 1.67 -19.76 5.96
C LYS A 128 2.28 -18.41 5.57
N SER A 129 2.74 -18.30 4.33
CA SER A 129 3.39 -17.07 3.86
C SER A 129 2.39 -15.94 3.71
N SER A 130 2.71 -14.78 4.29
CA SER A 130 2.04 -13.52 3.93
C SER A 130 2.51 -13.08 2.54
N PHE A 131 1.59 -12.54 1.75
CA PHE A 131 1.83 -12.13 0.37
C PHE A 131 1.93 -10.62 0.32
N ILE A 132 3.06 -10.12 -0.20
CA ILE A 132 3.28 -8.69 -0.39
C ILE A 132 3.85 -8.44 -1.76
N ASP A 133 3.29 -7.45 -2.43
CA ASP A 133 3.78 -6.96 -3.71
C ASP A 133 3.71 -5.43 -3.77
N VAL A 134 4.41 -4.89 -4.77
CA VAL A 134 4.26 -3.50 -5.19
C VAL A 134 3.83 -3.50 -6.65
N SER A 135 2.80 -2.74 -6.97
CA SER A 135 2.12 -2.79 -8.26
C SER A 135 1.99 -1.43 -8.91
N LEU A 136 2.32 -1.40 -10.20
CA LEU A 136 2.14 -0.28 -11.13
C LEU A 136 1.01 -0.55 -12.14
N VAL A 137 0.18 -1.56 -11.90
CA VAL A 137 -1.03 -1.85 -12.71
C VAL A 137 -1.94 -0.62 -12.73
N ASP A 138 -2.05 0.05 -11.59
CA ASP A 138 -2.77 1.31 -11.42
C ASP A 138 -1.88 2.55 -11.63
N GLY A 139 -0.77 2.41 -12.35
CA GLY A 139 0.17 3.49 -12.66
C GLY A 139 1.22 3.74 -11.57
N TYR A 140 1.93 4.85 -11.70
CA TYR A 140 3.04 5.24 -10.83
C TYR A 140 2.88 6.69 -10.39
N ASN A 141 3.25 7.00 -9.15
CA ASN A 141 3.44 8.38 -8.71
C ASN A 141 4.78 8.57 -7.98
N ILE A 142 5.08 7.74 -6.98
CA ILE A 142 6.35 7.74 -6.23
C ILE A 142 6.84 6.31 -5.99
N PRO A 143 8.15 6.08 -5.81
CA PRO A 143 8.68 4.73 -5.56
C PRO A 143 8.49 4.33 -4.09
N VAL A 144 8.43 3.03 -3.83
CA VAL A 144 8.28 2.45 -2.49
C VAL A 144 9.08 1.15 -2.33
N SER A 145 9.78 0.96 -1.22
CA SER A 145 10.35 -0.34 -0.88
C SER A 145 9.60 -0.97 0.28
N VAL A 146 9.58 -2.29 0.31
CA VAL A 146 9.10 -3.07 1.46
C VAL A 146 10.21 -3.97 1.96
N THR A 147 10.48 -3.93 3.26
CA THR A 147 11.49 -4.80 3.90
C THR A 147 10.92 -5.42 5.19
N ILE A 148 11.47 -6.56 5.58
CA ILE A 148 11.32 -7.10 6.93
C ILE A 148 12.69 -7.24 7.59
N ARG A 149 12.81 -6.81 8.84
CA ARG A 149 14.10 -6.80 9.58
C ARG A 149 14.69 -8.19 9.75
N GLN A 150 13.83 -9.20 9.90
CA GLN A 150 14.22 -10.57 10.26
C GLN A 150 14.84 -11.35 9.08
N ARG A 151 14.52 -11.01 7.82
CA ARG A 151 15.01 -11.71 6.62
C ARG A 151 15.21 -10.75 5.42
N PRO A 152 16.16 -9.80 5.50
CA PRO A 152 16.30 -8.75 4.49
C PRO A 152 16.64 -9.25 3.09
N GLU A 153 17.31 -10.40 2.93
CA GLU A 153 17.76 -10.87 1.62
C GLU A 153 16.67 -11.57 0.78
N GLN A 154 15.72 -12.23 1.43
CA GLN A 154 14.66 -13.02 0.76
C GLN A 154 13.32 -12.30 0.72
N CYS A 155 13.15 -11.30 1.58
CA CYS A 155 11.86 -10.68 1.87
C CYS A 155 11.90 -9.16 1.72
N THR A 156 12.55 -8.72 0.64
CA THR A 156 12.67 -7.31 0.29
C THR A 156 12.15 -7.06 -1.12
N ILE A 157 11.22 -6.13 -1.22
CA ILE A 157 10.84 -5.49 -2.47
C ILE A 157 11.64 -4.19 -2.55
N ARG A 158 12.63 -4.15 -3.42
CA ARG A 158 13.46 -2.95 -3.63
C ARG A 158 12.66 -1.85 -4.32
N GLY A 159 13.13 -0.61 -4.19
CA GLY A 159 12.58 0.51 -4.95
C GLY A 159 12.87 0.41 -6.46
N CYS A 160 12.44 1.42 -7.20
CA CYS A 160 12.80 1.58 -8.61
C CYS A 160 14.24 2.05 -8.81
N LEU A 161 14.85 1.65 -9.92
CA LEU A 161 16.19 2.06 -10.35
C LEU A 161 16.22 3.51 -10.80
N GLN A 162 15.11 3.98 -11.37
CA GLN A 162 14.88 5.35 -11.78
C GLN A 162 13.41 5.73 -11.57
N SER A 163 13.08 7.02 -11.61
CA SER A 163 11.66 7.39 -11.61
C SER A 163 10.98 6.98 -12.90
N VAL A 164 9.82 6.33 -12.79
CA VAL A 164 8.94 6.14 -13.96
C VAL A 164 8.45 7.48 -14.48
N ASN A 165 8.36 8.54 -13.66
CA ASN A 165 7.98 9.88 -14.13
C ASN A 165 9.02 10.46 -15.11
N ASP A 166 10.30 10.12 -14.96
CA ASP A 166 11.39 10.62 -15.80
C ASP A 166 11.38 9.96 -17.19
N VAL A 167 10.98 8.69 -17.25
CA VAL A 167 10.86 7.91 -18.51
C VAL A 167 9.42 7.74 -18.98
N CYS A 168 8.47 8.48 -18.39
CA CYS A 168 7.06 8.34 -18.72
C CYS A 168 6.79 8.79 -20.16
N PRO A 169 6.22 7.92 -21.03
CA PRO A 169 5.77 8.30 -22.37
C PRO A 169 4.77 9.44 -22.34
N GLN A 170 4.78 10.31 -23.35
CA GLN A 170 4.00 11.55 -23.35
C GLN A 170 2.50 11.30 -23.15
N GLU A 171 1.98 10.28 -23.80
CA GLU A 171 0.60 9.80 -23.77
C GLU A 171 0.17 9.22 -22.40
N LEU A 172 1.12 8.92 -21.52
CA LEU A 172 0.88 8.40 -20.17
C LEU A 172 1.08 9.45 -19.06
N ARG A 173 1.67 10.61 -19.37
CA ARG A 173 2.04 11.62 -18.37
C ARG A 173 0.83 12.25 -17.69
N VAL A 174 0.93 12.42 -16.37
CA VAL A 174 0.08 13.31 -15.59
C VAL A 174 0.95 14.45 -15.07
N SER A 175 0.62 15.67 -15.48
CA SER A 175 1.36 16.87 -15.08
C SER A 175 0.56 17.74 -14.12
N ASN A 176 1.24 18.36 -13.17
CA ASN A 176 0.61 19.35 -12.29
C ASN A 176 0.49 20.72 -12.98
N LYS A 177 -0.08 21.70 -12.27
CA LYS A 177 -0.31 23.07 -12.79
C LYS A 177 0.98 23.81 -13.19
N LYS A 178 2.15 23.33 -12.76
CA LYS A 178 3.46 23.89 -13.11
C LYS A 178 4.11 23.17 -14.30
N GLY A 179 3.40 22.25 -14.95
CA GLY A 179 3.93 21.45 -16.06
C GLY A 179 4.90 20.34 -15.65
N LYS A 180 5.09 20.09 -14.34
CA LYS A 180 5.93 18.99 -13.85
C LYS A 180 5.14 17.69 -13.95
N VAL A 181 5.75 16.64 -14.52
CA VAL A 181 5.21 15.27 -14.46
C VAL A 181 5.22 14.79 -13.01
N VAL A 182 4.04 14.49 -12.47
CA VAL A 182 3.85 14.07 -11.07
C VAL A 182 3.40 12.62 -10.95
N ALA A 183 2.90 12.03 -12.03
CA ALA A 183 2.55 10.62 -12.09
C ALA A 183 2.55 10.13 -13.54
N CYS A 184 2.55 8.82 -13.71
CA CYS A 184 2.49 8.13 -15.00
C CYS A 184 1.36 7.09 -14.98
N LYS A 185 0.41 7.21 -15.92
CA LYS A 185 -0.66 6.21 -16.09
C LYS A 185 -0.07 4.90 -16.59
N SER A 186 -0.63 3.76 -16.16
CA SER A 186 -0.44 2.52 -16.90
C SER A 186 -1.14 2.60 -18.27
N ALA A 187 -0.78 1.71 -19.18
CA ALA A 187 -1.45 1.64 -20.49
C ALA A 187 -2.96 1.34 -20.35
N CYS A 188 -3.35 0.49 -19.40
CA CYS A 188 -4.76 0.24 -19.13
C CYS A 188 -5.50 1.53 -18.76
N LEU A 189 -4.94 2.33 -17.84
CA LEU A 189 -5.55 3.59 -17.42
C LEU A 189 -5.57 4.67 -18.52
N ALA A 190 -4.64 4.63 -19.47
CA ALA A 190 -4.55 5.61 -20.53
C ALA A 190 -5.48 5.28 -21.71
N PHE A 191 -5.61 4.00 -22.08
CA PHE A 191 -6.26 3.59 -23.31
C PHE A 191 -7.55 2.79 -23.10
N ASP A 192 -7.79 2.26 -21.90
CA ASP A 192 -8.94 1.41 -21.57
C ASP A 192 -9.17 0.25 -22.56
N ASN A 193 -8.08 -0.30 -23.10
CA ASN A 193 -8.11 -1.38 -24.07
C ASN A 193 -7.87 -2.73 -23.37
N ASP A 194 -8.66 -3.74 -23.71
CA ASP A 194 -8.59 -5.09 -23.13
C ASP A 194 -7.21 -5.74 -23.21
N ILE A 195 -6.41 -5.44 -24.25
CA ILE A 195 -5.04 -5.95 -24.36
C ILE A 195 -4.11 -5.38 -23.27
N PHE A 196 -4.32 -4.13 -22.85
CA PHE A 196 -3.53 -3.50 -21.78
C PHE A 196 -4.11 -3.77 -20.40
N CYS A 197 -5.42 -3.98 -20.32
CA CYS A 197 -6.13 -4.24 -19.07
C CYS A 197 -6.23 -5.75 -18.74
N CYS A 198 -5.77 -6.63 -19.64
CA CYS A 198 -5.88 -8.08 -19.51
C CYS A 198 -7.31 -8.54 -19.24
N ARG A 199 -8.27 -8.06 -20.03
CA ARG A 199 -9.70 -8.39 -19.91
C ARG A 199 -10.17 -9.25 -21.08
N ASN A 200 -11.33 -9.87 -20.93
CA ASN A 200 -12.02 -10.60 -22.01
C ASN A 200 -11.10 -11.62 -22.70
N ALA A 201 -10.86 -11.47 -24.00
CA ALA A 201 -9.98 -12.36 -24.77
C ALA A 201 -8.54 -12.40 -24.24
N TYR A 202 -8.11 -11.39 -23.46
CA TYR A 202 -6.80 -11.28 -22.84
C TYR A 202 -6.83 -11.61 -21.33
N GLY A 203 -7.89 -12.23 -20.83
CA GLY A 203 -8.10 -12.52 -19.40
C GLY A 203 -7.24 -13.65 -18.81
N THR A 204 -6.21 -14.12 -19.52
CA THR A 204 -5.30 -15.17 -19.03
C THR A 204 -3.83 -14.77 -19.24
N PRO A 205 -2.89 -15.30 -18.43
CA PRO A 205 -1.46 -15.01 -18.57
C PRO A 205 -0.91 -15.34 -19.96
N GLU A 206 -1.42 -16.37 -20.62
CA GLU A 206 -0.97 -16.79 -21.95
C GLU A 206 -1.39 -15.79 -23.02
N LYS A 207 -2.50 -15.09 -22.82
CA LYS A 207 -3.06 -14.18 -23.82
C LYS A 207 -2.67 -12.71 -23.57
N CYS A 208 -2.51 -12.30 -22.31
CA CYS A 208 -2.04 -10.95 -21.99
C CYS A 208 -0.52 -10.90 -21.90
N GLN A 209 0.13 -10.51 -23.00
CA GLN A 209 1.58 -10.41 -23.06
C GLN A 209 2.08 -9.01 -22.66
N PRO A 210 3.34 -8.87 -22.20
CA PRO A 210 3.92 -7.57 -21.88
C PRO A 210 3.87 -6.61 -23.07
N SER A 211 3.36 -5.39 -22.85
CA SER A 211 3.33 -4.32 -23.84
C SER A 211 4.61 -3.48 -23.82
N VAL A 212 4.76 -2.57 -24.78
CA VAL A 212 5.86 -1.58 -24.77
C VAL A 212 5.84 -0.75 -23.49
N TYR A 213 4.64 -0.41 -23.00
CA TYR A 213 4.45 0.43 -21.82
C TYR A 213 4.78 -0.30 -20.53
N SER A 214 4.35 -1.56 -20.38
CA SER A 214 4.67 -2.34 -19.18
C SER A 214 6.16 -2.67 -19.13
N LYS A 215 6.82 -2.86 -20.28
CA LYS A 215 8.28 -3.00 -20.35
C LYS A 215 9.02 -1.76 -19.83
N ILE A 216 8.60 -0.55 -20.21
CA ILE A 216 9.18 0.71 -19.67
C ILE A 216 9.06 0.75 -18.13
N PHE A 217 7.91 0.34 -17.59
CA PHE A 217 7.68 0.32 -16.15
C PHE A 217 8.54 -0.75 -15.47
N LYS A 218 8.68 -1.92 -16.10
CA LYS A 218 9.50 -3.03 -15.60
C LYS A 218 10.99 -2.68 -15.58
N ASP A 219 11.48 -2.03 -16.64
CA ASP A 219 12.88 -1.61 -16.75
C ASP A 219 13.22 -0.57 -15.67
N ALA A 220 12.30 0.34 -15.37
CA ALA A 220 12.47 1.30 -14.28
C ALA A 220 12.33 0.66 -12.89
N CYS A 221 11.44 -0.32 -12.72
CA CYS A 221 11.11 -0.94 -11.44
C CYS A 221 11.02 -2.49 -11.55
N PRO A 222 12.15 -3.21 -11.64
CA PRO A 222 12.14 -4.66 -11.90
C PRO A 222 11.41 -5.47 -10.83
N CYS A 223 11.43 -5.00 -9.58
CA CYS A 223 10.80 -5.63 -8.44
C CYS A 223 9.29 -5.35 -8.30
N TYR A 224 8.64 -4.66 -9.25
CA TYR A 224 7.21 -4.34 -9.18
C TYR A 224 6.42 -5.05 -10.28
N TYR A 225 5.13 -5.28 -10.04
CA TYR A 225 4.19 -5.64 -11.09
C TYR A 225 4.07 -4.46 -12.05
N SER A 226 4.38 -4.68 -13.32
CA SER A 226 4.27 -3.68 -14.39
C SER A 226 2.96 -3.78 -15.19
N TYR A 227 2.28 -4.93 -15.10
CA TYR A 227 0.94 -5.21 -15.65
C TYR A 227 0.31 -6.40 -14.91
N ALA A 228 -0.96 -6.73 -15.21
CA ALA A 228 -1.75 -7.66 -14.39
C ALA A 228 -1.22 -9.10 -14.32
N PHE A 229 -0.55 -9.58 -15.37
CA PHE A 229 -0.01 -10.95 -15.43
C PHE A 229 1.54 -10.97 -15.52
N ASP A 230 2.20 -10.00 -14.89
CA ASP A 230 3.66 -9.88 -14.88
C ASP A 230 4.35 -11.18 -14.43
N THR A 231 5.35 -11.60 -15.21
CA THR A 231 6.01 -12.90 -15.08
C THR A 231 7.54 -12.74 -15.19
N PRO A 232 8.33 -13.27 -14.24
CA PRO A 232 7.88 -13.91 -13.01
C PRO A 232 7.18 -12.90 -12.07
N PRO A 233 6.18 -13.35 -11.28
CA PRO A 233 5.47 -12.49 -10.36
C PRO A 233 6.44 -11.93 -9.31
N PRO A 234 6.58 -10.60 -9.17
CA PRO A 234 7.46 -9.98 -8.18
C PRO A 234 6.78 -9.95 -6.79
N LEU A 235 6.40 -11.13 -6.32
CA LEU A 235 5.66 -11.38 -5.10
C LEU A 235 6.59 -11.90 -4.01
N VAL A 236 6.55 -11.28 -2.84
CA VAL A 236 7.30 -11.74 -1.66
C VAL A 236 6.39 -12.55 -0.75
N ASN A 237 6.85 -13.73 -0.38
CA ASN A 237 6.12 -14.70 0.43
C ASN A 237 6.78 -14.83 1.81
N CYS A 238 6.57 -13.85 2.68
CA CYS A 238 7.24 -13.79 3.98
C CYS A 238 6.32 -13.34 5.10
N ALA A 239 6.14 -14.22 6.10
CA ALA A 239 5.49 -13.87 7.35
C ALA A 239 6.46 -13.11 8.27
N SER A 240 6.00 -11.99 8.82
CA SER A 240 6.67 -11.23 9.88
C SER A 240 5.62 -10.49 10.72
N GLU A 241 5.96 -10.17 11.96
CA GLU A 241 5.14 -9.31 12.82
C GLU A 241 5.38 -7.83 12.51
N GLU A 242 6.44 -7.53 11.77
CA GLU A 242 6.89 -6.17 11.47
C GLU A 242 7.27 -6.02 10.00
N TYR A 243 6.68 -5.03 9.33
CA TYR A 243 7.03 -4.65 7.97
C TYR A 243 7.40 -3.18 7.90
N ALA A 244 8.45 -2.85 7.14
CA ALA A 244 8.85 -1.47 6.88
C ALA A 244 8.52 -1.11 5.42
N ILE A 245 7.64 -0.13 5.26
CA ILE A 245 7.22 0.44 3.97
C ILE A 245 7.88 1.81 3.85
N THR A 246 8.82 1.97 2.93
CA THR A 246 9.60 3.20 2.77
C THR A 246 9.28 3.86 1.44
N PHE A 247 8.66 5.04 1.49
CA PHE A 247 8.45 5.88 0.32
C PHE A 247 9.72 6.68 0.00
N CYS A 248 10.06 6.77 -1.29
CA CYS A 248 11.32 7.35 -1.77
C CYS A 248 12.57 6.73 -1.10
N PRO A 249 12.76 5.40 -1.17
CA PRO A 249 13.89 4.74 -0.53
C PRO A 249 15.24 5.25 -1.08
N SER A 250 16.27 5.17 -0.24
CA SER A 250 17.67 5.48 -0.61
C SER A 250 18.11 4.64 -1.82
N GLY A 251 18.80 5.22 -2.80
CA GLY A 251 19.17 4.56 -4.06
C GLY A 251 18.23 4.83 -5.24
N TRP A 252 17.22 5.70 -5.06
CA TRP A 252 16.36 6.13 -6.18
C TRP A 252 17.17 6.97 -7.18
N GLY A 253 17.38 6.42 -8.38
CA GLY A 253 18.21 7.06 -9.42
C GLY A 253 19.72 6.75 -9.31
N ASP A 254 20.15 5.96 -8.32
CA ASP A 254 21.53 5.46 -8.28
C ASP A 254 21.58 4.21 -9.17
N ALA A 255 22.22 4.34 -10.34
CA ALA A 255 22.50 3.22 -11.22
C ALA A 255 23.15 2.09 -10.42
N TYR A 256 22.72 0.85 -10.68
CA TYR A 256 23.40 -0.36 -10.21
C TYR A 256 24.90 -0.23 -10.47
N ILE A 257 25.69 0.08 -9.44
CA ILE A 257 27.05 -0.44 -9.39
C ILE A 257 26.87 -1.87 -8.94
N SER A 258 26.75 -2.75 -9.94
CA SER A 258 26.84 -4.20 -9.78
C SER A 258 28.02 -4.53 -8.88
N ILE A 259 27.78 -5.33 -7.83
CA ILE A 259 28.81 -6.15 -7.22
C ILE A 259 28.71 -7.52 -7.89
#